data_AF-A0A349LSN9-F1
#
_entry.id   AF-A0A349LSN9-F1
#
_cell.length_a   1.000
_cell.length_b   1.000
_cell.length_c   1.000
_cell.angle_alpha   90.00
_cell.angle_beta   90.00
_cell.angle_gamma   90.00
#
_symmetry.space_group_name_H-M   'P 1'
#
loop_
_entity.id
_entity.type
_entity.pdbx_description
1 polymer ?
#
loop_
_entity_poly.entity_id
_entity_poly.type
_entity_poly.pdbx_seq_one_letter_code
_entity_poly.pdbx_strand_id
1 'polypeptide(L)'
;MNMIFEPFVGLGMLKFGMDKAEAESLLGKITGVGNSIFEDGKLTAFSVYPDDIDSLIISGDEIAKMDRLSAALNLAYQSGNYGQAQGGSLYFMDLGCAILQFESPSREFFFFSRGYDTGEPLKEMSPDSIETYYEENNWDD
;
A
#
# COMPACT_ATOMS: atom_id res chain seq x y z
N MET A 1 -5.76 -0.55 -17.06
CA MET A 1 -6.86 0.24 -16.42
C MET A 1 -6.22 1.15 -15.38
N ASN A 2 -6.59 2.42 -15.28
CA ASN A 2 -6.02 3.29 -14.23
C ASN A 2 -6.61 2.92 -12.88
N MET A 3 -5.77 2.55 -11.92
CA MET A 3 -6.19 2.27 -10.56
C MET A 3 -5.98 3.52 -9.70
N ILE A 4 -7.07 4.23 -9.42
CA ILE A 4 -7.03 5.44 -8.60
C ILE A 4 -7.39 5.03 -7.18
N PHE A 5 -6.43 5.17 -6.27
CA PHE A 5 -6.63 4.93 -4.86
C PHE A 5 -7.16 6.20 -4.19
N GLU A 6 -8.25 6.02 -3.45
CA GLU A 6 -8.86 7.04 -2.61
C GLU A 6 -8.69 6.60 -1.14
N PRO A 7 -7.89 7.32 -0.33
CA PRO A 7 -7.61 6.98 1.07
C PRO A 7 -8.87 6.60 1.86
N PHE A 8 -8.84 5.41 2.46
CA PHE A 8 -9.95 4.80 3.24
C PHE A 8 -11.27 4.62 2.51
N VAL A 9 -11.34 4.91 1.21
CA VAL A 9 -12.50 4.67 0.36
C VAL A 9 -12.28 3.40 -0.46
N GLY A 10 -11.12 3.26 -1.10
CA GLY A 10 -10.73 2.06 -1.85
C GLY A 10 -10.02 2.36 -3.17
N LEU A 11 -10.03 1.40 -4.10
CA LEU A 11 -9.31 1.45 -5.36
C LEU A 11 -10.29 1.32 -6.54
N GLY A 12 -10.58 2.43 -7.21
CA GLY A 12 -11.54 2.45 -8.32
C GLY A 12 -12.91 1.90 -7.89
N MET A 13 -13.34 0.78 -8.48
CA MET A 13 -14.62 0.12 -8.15
C MET A 13 -14.58 -0.70 -6.86
N LEU A 14 -13.39 -1.10 -6.38
CA LEU A 14 -13.25 -1.89 -5.16
C LEU A 14 -13.24 -0.95 -3.96
N LYS A 15 -14.26 -1.03 -3.10
CA LYS A 15 -14.42 -0.12 -1.94
C LYS A 15 -14.31 -0.87 -0.62
N PHE A 16 -13.68 -0.24 0.38
CA PHE A 16 -13.69 -0.79 1.74
C PHE A 16 -15.12 -0.81 2.28
N GLY A 17 -15.44 -1.81 3.11
CA GLY A 17 -16.79 -2.03 3.63
C GLY A 17 -17.75 -2.76 2.68
N MET A 18 -17.33 -3.08 1.45
CA MET A 18 -18.08 -3.97 0.56
C MET A 18 -18.25 -5.35 1.18
N ASP A 19 -19.40 -5.98 0.94
CA ASP A 19 -19.61 -7.37 1.34
C ASP A 19 -18.66 -8.29 0.59
N LYS A 20 -18.20 -9.35 1.26
CA LYS A 20 -17.24 -10.31 0.71
C LYS A 20 -17.62 -10.81 -0.69
N ALA A 21 -18.88 -11.21 -0.89
CA ALA A 21 -19.35 -11.72 -2.17
C ALA A 21 -19.31 -10.66 -3.30
N GLU A 22 -19.60 -9.40 -2.97
CA GLU A 22 -19.53 -8.29 -3.92
C GLU A 22 -18.07 -7.98 -4.28
N ALA A 23 -17.21 -7.87 -3.27
CA ALA A 23 -15.78 -7.64 -3.45
C ALA A 23 -15.13 -8.75 -4.29
N GLU A 24 -15.37 -10.02 -3.98
CA GLU A 24 -14.84 -11.17 -4.74
C GLU A 24 -15.29 -11.15 -6.21
N SER A 25 -16.53 -10.73 -6.49
CA SER A 25 -17.03 -10.58 -7.87
C SER A 25 -16.29 -9.49 -8.66
N LEU A 26 -15.84 -8.43 -7.99
CA LEU A 26 -15.05 -7.36 -8.59
C LEU A 26 -13.58 -7.71 -8.71
N LEU A 27 -13.00 -8.35 -7.68
CA LEU A 27 -11.60 -8.77 -7.65
C LEU A 27 -11.22 -9.63 -8.85
N GLY A 28 -12.08 -10.57 -9.24
CA GLY A 28 -11.85 -11.41 -10.44
C GLY A 28 -11.79 -10.64 -11.77
N LYS A 29 -12.07 -9.33 -11.77
CA LYS A 29 -12.03 -8.44 -12.95
C LYS A 29 -10.87 -7.45 -12.90
N ILE A 30 -10.12 -7.38 -11.79
CA ILE A 30 -9.06 -6.41 -11.59
C ILE A 30 -7.73 -7.17 -11.53
N THR A 31 -6.91 -7.03 -12.57
CA THR A 31 -5.57 -7.62 -12.63
C THR A 31 -4.66 -7.03 -11.56
N GLY A 32 -3.75 -7.82 -10.99
CA GLY A 32 -2.73 -7.35 -10.04
C GLY A 32 -3.22 -7.12 -8.61
N VAL A 33 -4.51 -7.32 -8.31
CA VAL A 33 -4.97 -7.38 -6.91
C VAL A 33 -4.63 -8.75 -6.34
N GLY A 34 -3.89 -8.76 -5.24
CA GLY A 34 -3.44 -9.95 -4.52
C GLY A 34 -4.39 -10.36 -3.40
N ASN A 35 -3.82 -10.52 -2.21
CA ASN A 35 -4.56 -10.97 -1.04
C ASN A 35 -5.61 -9.94 -0.61
N SER A 36 -6.75 -10.41 -0.12
CA SER A 36 -7.82 -9.56 0.42
C SER A 36 -8.18 -10.02 1.82
N ILE A 37 -8.36 -9.07 2.73
CA ILE A 37 -8.71 -9.27 4.13
C ILE A 37 -10.16 -8.83 4.33
N PHE A 38 -10.92 -9.68 5.02
CA PHE A 38 -12.30 -9.42 5.36
C PHE A 38 -12.50 -9.56 6.87
N GLU A 39 -13.07 -8.52 7.49
CA GLU A 39 -13.48 -8.52 8.89
C GLU A 39 -14.99 -8.35 8.96
N ASP A 40 -15.67 -9.16 9.77
CA ASP A 40 -17.13 -9.20 9.85
C ASP A 40 -17.82 -9.33 8.49
N GLY A 41 -17.16 -10.02 7.54
CA GLY A 41 -17.64 -10.24 6.18
C GLY A 41 -17.49 -9.03 5.24
N LYS A 42 -16.81 -7.97 5.67
CA LYS A 42 -16.59 -6.74 4.92
C LYS A 42 -15.13 -6.59 4.50
N LEU A 43 -14.87 -6.08 3.29
CA LEU A 43 -13.51 -5.83 2.81
C LEU A 43 -12.85 -4.75 3.66
N THR A 44 -11.74 -5.09 4.31
CA THR A 44 -11.00 -4.17 5.19
C THR A 44 -9.62 -3.83 4.66
N ALA A 45 -8.98 -4.73 3.92
CA ALA A 45 -7.70 -4.48 3.28
C ALA A 45 -7.48 -5.37 2.07
N PHE A 46 -6.57 -4.99 1.18
CA PHE A 46 -6.15 -5.82 0.06
C PHE A 46 -4.79 -5.36 -0.48
N SER A 47 -4.08 -6.25 -1.17
CA SER A 47 -2.81 -5.92 -1.80
C SER A 47 -2.88 -5.76 -3.31
N VAL A 48 -1.93 -5.03 -3.86
CA VAL A 48 -1.75 -4.78 -5.28
C VAL A 48 -0.28 -4.94 -5.64
N TYR A 49 -0.02 -5.76 -6.65
CA TYR A 49 1.28 -5.93 -7.26
C TYR A 49 1.43 -4.91 -8.41
N PRO A 50 2.31 -3.91 -8.27
CA PRO A 50 2.49 -2.85 -9.25
C PRO A 50 3.02 -3.37 -10.60
N ASP A 51 3.73 -4.50 -10.62
CA ASP A 51 4.26 -5.12 -11.84
C ASP A 51 3.16 -5.74 -12.72
N ASP A 52 2.01 -6.03 -12.13
CA ASP A 52 0.85 -6.64 -12.80
C ASP A 52 -0.16 -5.61 -13.31
N ILE A 53 0.12 -4.32 -13.15
CA ILE A 53 -0.82 -3.23 -13.47
C ILE A 53 -0.17 -2.12 -14.29
N ASP A 54 -0.96 -1.45 -15.13
CA ASP A 54 -0.45 -0.38 -15.99
C ASP A 54 -0.21 0.94 -15.24
N SER A 55 -1.02 1.20 -14.20
CA SER A 55 -1.13 2.51 -13.55
C SER A 55 -1.75 2.39 -12.16
N LEU A 56 -1.09 2.99 -11.17
CA LEU A 56 -1.55 3.15 -9.80
C LEU A 56 -1.37 4.60 -9.39
N ILE A 57 -2.47 5.30 -9.16
CA ILE A 57 -2.47 6.70 -8.74
C ILE A 57 -2.81 6.77 -7.26
N ILE A 58 -1.93 7.36 -6.45
CA ILE A 58 -2.17 7.65 -5.04
C ILE A 58 -2.02 9.16 -4.87
N SER A 59 -3.02 9.81 -4.27
CA SER A 59 -3.03 11.27 -4.05
C SER A 59 -2.76 12.14 -5.28
N GLY A 60 -3.02 11.61 -6.48
CA GLY A 60 -2.82 12.31 -7.76
C GLY A 60 -1.50 12.01 -8.46
N ASP A 61 -0.56 11.32 -7.81
CA ASP A 61 0.71 10.92 -8.39
C ASP A 61 0.67 9.49 -8.92
N GLU A 62 1.32 9.24 -10.07
CA GLU A 62 1.48 7.90 -10.66
C GLU A 62 2.61 7.14 -9.96
N ILE A 63 2.23 6.30 -9.00
CA ILE A 63 3.16 5.60 -8.10
C ILE A 63 3.70 4.30 -8.71
N ALA A 64 2.92 3.59 -9.53
CA ALA A 64 3.38 2.31 -10.12
C ALA A 64 4.66 2.48 -10.95
N LYS A 65 4.88 3.66 -11.54
CA LYS A 65 6.03 3.95 -12.40
C LYS A 65 7.25 4.49 -11.66
N MET A 66 7.11 4.85 -10.39
CA MET A 66 8.24 5.24 -9.55
C MET A 66 9.06 4.01 -9.20
N ASP A 67 10.35 4.15 -8.94
CA ASP A 67 11.10 3.11 -8.24
C ASP A 67 10.63 3.01 -6.78
N ARG A 68 11.13 2.00 -6.04
CA ARG A 68 10.70 1.70 -4.68
C ARG A 68 10.99 2.85 -3.71
N LEU A 69 12.19 3.46 -3.79
CA LEU A 69 12.57 4.56 -2.90
C LEU A 69 11.76 5.81 -3.22
N SER A 70 11.67 6.18 -4.50
CA SER A 70 10.87 7.32 -4.96
C SER A 70 9.40 7.21 -4.54
N ALA A 71 8.81 6.02 -4.66
CA ALA A 71 7.44 5.78 -4.18
C ALA A 71 7.32 5.96 -2.66
N ALA A 72 8.24 5.37 -1.88
CA ALA A 72 8.21 5.48 -0.42
C ALA A 72 8.37 6.93 0.06
N LEU A 73 9.30 7.68 -0.54
CA LEU A 73 9.50 9.09 -0.20
C LEU A 73 8.33 9.96 -0.63
N ASN A 74 7.78 9.74 -1.83
CA ASN A 74 6.60 10.46 -2.30
C ASN A 74 5.43 10.31 -1.31
N LEU A 75 5.13 9.08 -0.87
CA LEU A 75 4.09 8.81 0.13
C LEU A 75 4.45 9.41 1.51
N ALA A 76 5.71 9.31 1.94
CA ALA A 76 6.17 9.91 3.21
C ALA A 76 5.99 11.43 3.23
N TYR A 77 6.30 12.13 2.13
CA TYR A 77 6.11 13.58 2.03
C TYR A 77 4.63 14.01 2.04
N GLN A 78 3.71 13.08 1.77
CA GLN A 78 2.27 13.32 1.77
C GLN A 78 1.58 12.84 3.05
N SER A 79 2.30 12.11 3.90
CA SER A 79 1.80 11.51 5.13
C SER A 79 2.34 12.25 6.34
N GLY A 80 1.45 12.63 7.25
CA GLY A 80 1.82 13.14 8.57
C GLY A 80 1.88 12.05 9.64
N ASN A 81 1.53 10.80 9.30
CA ASN A 81 1.47 9.69 10.25
C ASN A 81 1.86 8.38 9.56
N TYR A 82 3.14 8.02 9.66
CA TYR A 82 3.68 6.79 9.10
C TYR A 82 4.80 6.20 9.96
N GLY A 83 5.07 4.92 9.76
CA GLY A 83 6.12 4.22 10.48
C GLY A 83 6.43 2.85 9.90
N GLN A 84 7.52 2.26 10.39
CA GLN A 84 8.02 0.98 9.92
C GLN A 84 7.64 -0.16 10.88
N ALA A 85 7.09 -1.22 10.32
CA ALA A 85 6.86 -2.50 11.00
C ALA A 85 8.17 -3.28 11.21
N GLN A 86 8.20 -4.25 12.13
CA GLN A 86 9.42 -5.03 12.38
C GLN A 86 9.88 -5.82 11.15
N GLY A 87 8.94 -6.24 10.30
CA GLY A 87 9.21 -6.92 9.01
C GLY A 87 9.59 -5.99 7.85
N GLY A 88 9.99 -4.74 8.13
CA GLY A 88 10.48 -3.81 7.11
C GLY A 88 9.40 -3.06 6.33
N SER A 89 8.13 -3.46 6.41
CA SER A 89 7.01 -2.77 5.76
C SER A 89 6.84 -1.33 6.25
N LEU A 90 6.58 -0.39 5.34
CA LEU A 90 6.31 1.01 5.65
C LEU A 90 4.80 1.27 5.57
N TYR A 91 4.19 1.66 6.68
CA TYR A 91 2.76 1.95 6.79
C TYR A 91 2.51 3.45 6.87
N PHE A 92 1.64 3.96 6.00
CA PHE A 92 1.18 5.36 5.96
C PHE A 92 -0.27 5.40 6.47
N MET A 93 -0.40 5.56 7.79
CA MET A 93 -1.64 5.31 8.53
C MET A 93 -2.74 6.33 8.23
N ASP A 94 -2.39 7.55 7.85
CA ASP A 94 -3.31 8.61 7.44
C ASP A 94 -3.67 8.57 5.93
N LEU A 95 -2.91 7.83 5.13
CA LEU A 95 -3.21 7.58 3.73
C LEU A 95 -3.98 6.26 3.52
N GLY A 96 -3.93 5.34 4.49
CA GLY A 96 -4.58 4.04 4.37
C GLY A 96 -3.84 3.10 3.41
N CYS A 97 -2.52 3.24 3.31
CA CYS A 97 -1.69 2.40 2.46
C CYS A 97 -0.36 2.03 3.13
N ALA A 98 0.27 1.00 2.60
CA ALA A 98 1.59 0.54 3.00
C ALA A 98 2.37 0.03 1.79
N ILE A 99 3.69 0.11 1.88
CA ILE A 99 4.61 -0.64 1.02
C ILE A 99 5.07 -1.82 1.84
N LEU A 100 4.57 -3.01 1.50
CA LEU A 100 4.95 -4.24 2.19
C LEU A 100 6.34 -4.66 1.76
N GLN A 101 7.07 -5.24 2.71
CA GLN A 101 8.42 -5.76 2.48
C GLN A 101 9.26 -4.72 1.73
N PHE A 102 9.41 -3.51 2.29
CA PHE A 102 10.24 -2.48 1.67
C PHE A 102 11.67 -2.97 1.38
N GLU A 103 12.09 -4.05 2.07
CA GLU A 103 13.32 -4.81 1.85
C GLU A 103 13.36 -5.80 0.70
N SER A 104 12.22 -6.18 0.15
CA SER A 104 12.12 -7.11 -0.95
C SER A 104 12.27 -6.41 -2.29
N PRO A 105 12.93 -7.02 -3.30
CA PRO A 105 12.89 -6.53 -4.68
C PRO A 105 11.47 -6.52 -5.23
N SER A 106 10.59 -7.41 -4.74
CA SER A 106 9.18 -7.39 -5.07
C SER A 106 8.48 -6.29 -4.27
N ARG A 107 7.86 -5.35 -4.98
CA ARG A 107 7.07 -4.29 -4.38
C ARG A 107 5.62 -4.73 -4.28
N GLU A 108 5.01 -4.62 -3.11
CA GLU A 108 3.59 -4.87 -2.90
C GLU A 108 2.98 -3.68 -2.19
N PHE A 109 1.94 -3.09 -2.79
CA PHE A 109 1.15 -2.04 -2.14
C PHE A 109 0.01 -2.69 -1.39
N PHE A 110 -0.15 -2.33 -0.12
CA PHE A 110 -1.25 -2.82 0.70
C PHE A 110 -2.14 -1.67 1.10
N PHE A 111 -3.43 -1.77 0.77
CA PHE A 111 -4.41 -0.72 1.02
C PHE A 111 -5.37 -1.19 2.10
N PHE A 112 -5.70 -0.29 3.03
CA PHE A 112 -6.55 -0.64 4.17
C PHE A 112 -7.53 0.47 4.56
N SER A 113 -8.63 0.02 5.15
CA SER A 113 -9.70 0.86 5.67
C SER A 113 -9.28 1.60 6.94
N ARG A 114 -10.04 2.64 7.31
CA ARG A 114 -9.74 3.44 8.50
C ARG A 114 -9.85 2.58 9.75
N GLY A 115 -8.84 2.66 10.60
CA GLY A 115 -8.79 1.92 11.87
C GLY A 115 -8.26 0.50 11.74
N TYR A 116 -7.75 0.11 10.56
CA TYR A 116 -7.01 -1.14 10.39
C TYR A 116 -5.86 -1.22 11.40
N ASP A 117 -5.81 -2.33 12.13
CA ASP A 117 -4.74 -2.64 13.08
C ASP A 117 -3.61 -3.35 12.32
N THR A 118 -2.43 -2.76 12.33
CA THR A 118 -1.23 -3.38 11.73
C THR A 118 -0.82 -4.65 12.48
N GLY A 119 -1.33 -4.86 13.70
CA GLY A 119 -1.04 -6.01 14.55
C GLY A 119 0.32 -5.91 15.26
N GLU A 120 1.08 -4.85 14.99
CA GLU A 120 2.38 -4.58 15.59
C GLU A 120 2.64 -3.08 15.75
N PRO A 121 3.43 -2.67 16.77
CA PRO A 121 3.82 -1.28 16.93
C PRO A 121 4.72 -0.84 15.77
N LEU A 122 4.46 0.35 15.25
CA LEU A 122 5.27 0.97 14.20
C LEU A 122 6.39 1.80 14.82
N LYS A 123 7.61 1.63 14.33
CA LYS A 123 8.75 2.50 14.61
C LYS A 123 8.58 3.81 13.83
N GLU A 124 8.74 4.95 14.49
CA GLU A 124 8.72 6.25 13.83
C GLU A 124 9.82 6.34 12.76
N MET A 125 9.47 6.94 11.62
CA MET A 125 10.37 7.14 10.49
C MET A 125 10.32 8.58 10.01
N SER A 126 11.46 9.11 9.57
CA SER A 126 11.56 10.35 8.77
C SER A 126 11.88 9.99 7.31
N PRO A 127 11.71 10.92 6.35
CA PRO A 127 12.14 10.67 4.97
C PRO A 127 13.63 10.32 4.90
N ASP A 128 14.49 11.06 5.62
CA ASP A 128 15.93 10.78 5.72
C ASP A 128 16.22 9.37 6.28
N SER A 129 15.40 8.88 7.21
CA SER A 129 15.55 7.53 7.77
C SER A 129 15.15 6.44 6.76
N ILE A 130 14.19 6.74 5.87
CA ILE A 130 13.81 5.83 4.77
C ILE A 130 14.94 5.76 3.75
N GLU A 131 15.52 6.90 3.35
CA GLU A 131 16.68 6.96 2.44
C GLU A 131 17.86 6.17 3.01
N THR A 132 18.26 6.49 4.24
CA THR A 132 19.39 5.83 4.91
C THR A 132 19.18 4.32 4.99
N TYR A 133 17.97 3.88 5.38
CA TYR A 133 17.66 2.46 5.48
C TYR A 133 17.72 1.75 4.11
N TYR A 134 17.29 2.41 3.03
CA TYR A 134 17.41 1.86 1.68
C TYR A 134 18.87 1.73 1.23
N GLU A 135 19.67 2.78 1.43
CA GLU A 135 21.08 2.82 1.04
C GLU A 135 21.95 1.81 1.80
N GLU A 136 21.77 1.72 3.13
CA GLU A 136 22.57 0.82 3.97
C GLU A 136 22.38 -0.66 3.63
N ASN A 137 21.22 -1.01 3.08
CA ASN A 137 20.91 -2.39 2.76
C ASN A 137 21.25 -2.77 1.30
N ASN A 138 21.82 -1.86 0.50
CA ASN A 138 22.33 -2.10 -0.86
C ASN A 138 21.40 -2.99 -1.71
N TRP A 139 20.09 -2.69 -1.71
CA TRP A 139 19.12 -3.46 -2.49
C TRP A 139 19.10 -3.04 -3.96
N ASP A 140 20.29 -2.96 -4.55
CA ASP A 140 20.48 -2.88 -5.99
C ASP A 140 20.57 -4.31 -6.58
N ASP A 141 19.82 -4.47 -7.68
CA ASP A 141 19.55 -5.64 -8.54
C ASP A 141 18.55 -6.72 -8.05
#